data_AF-A0A3E0MVP8-F1
#
_entry.id   AF-A0A3E0MVP8-F1
#
_cell.length_a   1.000
_cell.length_b   1.000
_cell.length_c   1.000
_cell.angle_alpha   90.00
_cell.angle_beta   90.00
_cell.angle_gamma   90.00
#
_symmetry.space_group_name_H-M   'P 1'
#
loop_
_entity.id
_entity.type
_entity.pdbx_description
1 polymer ?
#
loop_
_entity_poly.entity_id
_entity_poly.type
_entity_poly.pdbx_seq_one_letter_code
_entity_poly.pdbx_strand_id
1 'polypeptide(L)' 'MGKQKLSPAAAKRKKERDLRYANSDDRKKKRADSQKKRRAAKKAGKNINGKDYDHYTGTFVTAHRNRGGMNPRRNGTKNE' A
#
# COMPACT_ATOMS: atom_id res chain seq x y z
N MET A 1 6.43 6.83 14.75
CA MET A 1 6.11 5.41 15.03
C MET A 1 7.40 4.64 15.27
N GLY A 2 7.74 4.37 16.53
CA GLY A 2 8.93 3.57 16.86
C GLY A 2 8.76 2.11 16.43
N LYS A 3 9.87 1.42 16.17
CA LYS A 3 9.86 -0.02 15.87
C LYS A 3 9.27 -0.76 17.09
N GLN A 4 8.29 -1.63 16.84
CA GLN A 4 7.68 -2.42 17.91
C GLN A 4 8.75 -3.28 18.60
N LYS A 5 8.82 -3.21 19.94
CA LYS A 5 9.76 -4.01 20.76
C LYS A 5 9.24 -5.46 20.84
N LEU A 6 9.55 -6.27 19.84
CA LEU A 6 9.16 -7.68 19.76
C LEU A 6 10.34 -8.58 20.14
N SER A 7 10.06 -9.70 20.81
CA SER A 7 11.05 -10.78 20.94
C SER A 7 11.41 -11.34 19.56
N PRO A 8 12.60 -11.96 19.39
CA PRO A 8 13.01 -12.53 18.10
C PRO A 8 11.97 -13.51 17.51
N ALA A 9 11.41 -14.36 18.36
CA ALA A 9 10.37 -15.31 17.97
C ALA A 9 9.07 -14.61 17.52
N ALA A 10 8.65 -13.54 18.22
CA ALA A 10 7.47 -12.77 17.84
C ALA A 10 7.67 -12.00 16.52
N ALA A 11 8.86 -11.44 16.30
CA ALA A 11 9.21 -10.75 15.06
C ALA A 11 9.17 -11.71 13.85
N LYS A 12 9.69 -12.94 14.01
CA LYS A 12 9.64 -13.98 12.98
C LYS A 12 8.20 -14.35 12.61
N ARG A 13 7.36 -14.66 13.61
CA ARG A 13 5.94 -14.97 13.40
C ARG A 13 5.18 -13.83 12.71
N LYS A 14 5.45 -12.58 13.12
CA LYS A 14 4.86 -11.40 12.47
C LYS A 14 5.28 -11.30 11.00
N LYS A 15 6.58 -11.46 10.69
CA LYS A 15 7.09 -11.42 9.32
C LYS A 15 6.42 -12.48 8.44
N GLU A 16 6.28 -13.70 8.92
CA GLU A 16 5.62 -14.79 8.18
C GLU A 16 4.14 -14.49 7.92
N ARG A 17 3.41 -14.04 8.94
CA ARG A 17 2.00 -13.65 8.79
C ARG A 17 1.83 -12.51 7.78
N ASP A 18 2.65 -11.47 7.90
CA ASP A 18 2.57 -10.30 7.03
C ASP A 18 2.94 -10.67 5.58
N LEU A 19 3.92 -11.58 5.37
CA LEU A 19 4.26 -12.12 4.06
C LEU A 19 3.10 -12.92 3.44
N ARG A 20 2.45 -13.80 4.22
CA ARG A 20 1.27 -14.55 3.77
C ARG A 20 0.16 -13.60 3.33
N TYR A 21 -0.16 -12.59 4.15
CA TYR A 21 -1.18 -11.60 3.82
C TYR A 21 -0.83 -10.80 2.57
N ALA A 22 0.43 -10.34 2.43
CA ALA A 22 0.90 -9.60 1.26
C ALA A 22 0.81 -10.42 -0.05
N ASN A 23 0.87 -11.74 0.05
CA ASN A 23 0.76 -12.67 -1.06
C ASN A 23 -0.63 -13.30 -1.23
N SER A 24 -1.64 -12.83 -0.49
CA SER A 24 -3.04 -13.22 -0.74
C SER A 24 -3.51 -12.79 -2.13
N ASP A 25 -4.54 -13.46 -2.65
CA ASP A 25 -5.01 -13.25 -4.02
C ASP A 25 -5.58 -11.84 -4.24
N ASP A 26 -6.28 -11.28 -3.25
CA ASP A 26 -6.73 -9.88 -3.29
C ASP A 26 -5.54 -8.91 -3.42
N ARG A 27 -4.47 -9.13 -2.64
CA ARG A 27 -3.26 -8.31 -2.71
C ARG A 27 -2.51 -8.48 -4.02
N LYS A 28 -2.48 -9.69 -4.59
CA LYS A 28 -1.93 -9.94 -5.94
C LYS A 28 -2.72 -9.18 -7.01
N LYS A 29 -4.06 -9.27 -7.01
CA LYS A 29 -4.94 -8.57 -7.95
C LYS A 29 -4.74 -7.05 -7.89
N LYS A 30 -4.72 -6.47 -6.69
CA LYS A 30 -4.46 -5.02 -6.48
C LYS A 30 -3.08 -4.58 -6.96
N ARG A 31 -2.04 -5.41 -6.77
CA ARG A 31 -0.70 -5.14 -7.31
C ARG A 31 -0.71 -5.11 -8.85
N ALA A 32 -1.35 -6.08 -9.47
CA ALA A 32 -1.46 -6.15 -10.93
C ALA A 32 -2.20 -4.93 -11.51
N ASP A 33 -3.35 -4.58 -10.92
CA ASP A 33 -4.14 -3.41 -11.31
C ASP A 33 -3.36 -2.10 -11.17
N SER A 34 -2.69 -1.89 -10.03
CA SER A 34 -1.83 -0.71 -9.82
C SER A 34 -0.73 -0.59 -10.88
N GLN A 35 -0.13 -1.71 -11.26
CA GLN A 35 0.91 -1.72 -12.29
C GLN A 35 0.35 -1.42 -13.68
N LYS A 36 -0.82 -1.96 -14.03
CA LYS A 36 -1.54 -1.61 -15.27
C LYS A 36 -1.80 -0.11 -15.34
N LYS A 37 -2.30 0.48 -14.24
CA LYS A 37 -2.59 1.92 -14.16
C LYS A 37 -1.33 2.78 -14.22
N ARG A 38 -0.24 2.38 -13.56
CA ARG A 38 1.06 3.05 -13.69
C ARG A 38 1.54 3.08 -15.13
N ARG A 39 1.47 1.94 -15.84
CA ARG A 39 1.86 1.86 -17.25
C ARG A 39 1.00 2.76 -18.13
N ALA A 40 -0.32 2.73 -17.94
CA ALA A 40 -1.24 3.60 -18.67
C ALA A 40 -0.97 5.09 -18.42
N ALA A 41 -0.75 5.50 -17.16
CA ALA A 41 -0.45 6.88 -16.81
C ALA A 41 0.88 7.36 -17.41
N LYS A 42 1.92 6.53 -17.37
CA LYS A 42 3.20 6.81 -18.05
C LYS A 42 3.03 6.96 -19.56
N LYS A 43 2.27 6.06 -20.19
CA LYS A 43 1.97 6.14 -21.63
C LYS A 43 1.23 7.43 -21.99
N ALA A 44 0.36 7.90 -21.10
CA ALA A 44 -0.37 9.16 -21.25
C ALA A 44 0.46 10.41 -20.85
N GLY A 45 1.77 10.28 -20.62
CA GLY A 45 2.65 11.42 -20.28
C GLY A 45 2.48 11.98 -18.86
N LYS A 46 1.74 11.29 -17.97
CA LYS A 46 1.53 11.78 -16.59
C LYS A 46 2.76 11.55 -15.72
N ASN A 47 3.21 12.59 -15.02
CA ASN A 47 4.23 12.45 -13.99
C ASN A 47 3.64 11.87 -12.70
N ILE A 48 4.00 10.62 -12.41
CA ILE A 48 3.57 9.85 -11.24
C ILE A 48 4.71 9.54 -10.27
N ASN A 49 5.81 10.30 -10.34
CA ASN A 49 6.94 10.13 -9.42
C ASN A 49 6.51 10.42 -7.98
N GLY A 50 6.89 9.54 -7.06
CA GLY A 50 6.49 9.63 -5.64
C GLY A 50 5.00 9.38 -5.38
N LYS A 51 4.23 8.90 -6.38
CA LYS A 51 2.79 8.64 -6.25
C LYS A 51 2.47 7.15 -6.41
N ASP A 52 1.51 6.70 -5.60
CA ASP A 52 0.95 5.35 -5.62
C ASP A 52 -0.54 5.43 -5.99
N TYR A 53 -1.04 4.43 -6.73
CA TYR A 53 -2.46 4.36 -7.05
C TYR A 53 -3.25 3.88 -5.83
N ASP A 54 -4.19 4.71 -5.38
CA ASP A 54 -5.08 4.37 -4.28
C ASP A 54 -6.40 3.81 -4.82
N HIS A 55 -6.78 2.62 -4.35
CA HIS A 55 -7.99 1.95 -4.83
C HIS A 55 -9.26 2.46 -4.14
N TYR A 56 -9.13 3.24 -3.07
CA TYR A 56 -10.28 3.86 -2.42
C TYR A 56 -10.71 5.14 -3.17
N THR A 57 -9.78 6.06 -3.41
CA THR A 57 -10.04 7.29 -4.17
C THR A 57 -10.02 7.11 -5.69
N GLY A 58 -9.45 6.01 -6.19
CA GLY A 58 -9.34 5.76 -7.62
C GLY A 58 -8.32 6.66 -8.34
N THR A 59 -7.38 7.27 -7.62
CA THR A 59 -6.43 8.25 -8.17
C THR A 59 -4.99 7.98 -7.73
N PHE A 60 -4.02 8.61 -8.42
CA PHE A 60 -2.63 8.65 -7.96
C PHE A 60 -2.48 9.68 -6.86
N VAL A 61 -2.17 9.23 -5.66
CA VAL A 61 -1.93 10.08 -4.50
C VAL A 61 -0.47 9.95 -4.07
N THR A 62 0.04 10.87 -3.25
CA THR A 62 1.40 10.77 -2.73
C THR A 62 1.58 9.45 -1.99
N ALA A 63 2.76 8.82 -2.10
CA ALA A 63 3.06 7.57 -1.42
C ALA A 63 2.86 7.68 0.11
N HIS A 64 3.13 8.86 0.67
CA HIS A 64 2.84 9.16 2.07
C HIS A 64 1.37 8.96 2.42
N ARG A 65 0.47 9.63 1.67
CA ARG A 65 -0.98 9.59 1.89
C ARG A 65 -1.57 8.21 1.63
N ASN A 66 -1.10 7.51 0.59
CA ASN A 66 -1.54 6.14 0.29
C ASN A 66 -1.24 5.19 1.48
N ARG A 67 -0.02 5.26 2.02
CA ARG A 67 0.43 4.43 3.15
C ARG A 67 -0.25 4.81 4.48
N GLY A 68 -0.67 6.07 4.63
CA GLY A 68 -1.46 6.54 5.77
C GLY A 68 -2.83 5.88 5.86
N GLY A 69 -3.38 5.42 4.74
CA GLY A 69 -4.68 4.77 4.64
C GLY A 69 -5.79 5.78 4.37
N MET A 70 -6.32 5.80 3.16
CA MET A 70 -7.22 6.86 2.69
C MET A 70 -8.72 6.57 2.90
N ASN A 71 -9.06 5.37 3.40
CA ASN A 71 -10.45 5.00 3.66
C ASN A 71 -10.89 5.55 5.04
N PRO A 72 -11.78 6.55 5.09
CA PRO A 72 -12.21 7.19 6.33
C PRO A 72 -12.98 6.25 7.25
N ARG A 73 -13.55 5.15 6.73
CA ARG A 73 -14.29 4.15 7.51
C ARG A 73 -13.39 3.11 8.18
N ARG A 74 -12.09 3.09 7.85
CA ARG A 74 -11.14 2.06 8.35
C ARG A 74 -10.07 2.63 9.28
N ASN A 75 -10.23 3.89 9.73
CA ASN A 75 -9.30 4.64 10.59
C ASN A 75 -7.84 4.36 10.21
N GLY A 76 -7.37 5.04 9.16
CA GLY A 76 -6.00 4.95 8.68
C GLY A 76 -4.97 5.14 9.79
N THR A 77 -3.75 4.66 9.55
CA THR A 77 -2.64 4.79 10.53
C THR A 77 -2.06 6.20 10.59
N LYS A 78 -2.43 7.07 9.63
CA LYS A 78 -2.13 8.49 9.64
C LYS A 78 -3.36 9.25 9.15
N ASN A 79 -4.04 9.92 10.09
CA ASN A 79 -4.99 10.98 9.76
C ASN A 79 -4.15 12.26 9.62
N GLU A 80 -3.78 12.61 8.40
CA GLU A 80 -3.32 13.97 8.07
C GLU A 80 -4.51 14.76 7.51
#